data_AF-A0A436QLZ8-F1
#
_entry.id   AF-A0A436QLZ8-F1
#
_cell.length_a   1.000
_cell.length_b   1.000
_cell.length_c   1.000
_cell.angle_alpha   90.00
_cell.angle_beta   90.00
_cell.angle_gamma   90.00
#
_symmetry.space_group_name_H-M   'P 1'
#
loop_
_entity.id
_entity.type
_entity.pdbx_description
1 polymer ?
#
loop_
_entity_poly.entity_id
_entity_poly.type
_entity_poly.pdbx_seq_one_letter_code
_entity_poly.pdbx_strand_id
1 'polypeptide(L)'
;VYYSAFSPIPDSTSSLPLQKPPLMREHRLYQADWLMRFYGFSQPEILAGSNDGMLDLAIDPKLAWALRNRGRFPVDVNRAEREALLRVPGLGTKVIDRIVETRRHRRLRLEDVGRLCHSIAKVRPFIVAEGWSPGALTDKAGLRQAITRS
;
A
#
# COMPACT_ATOMS: atom_id res chain seq x y z
N VAL A 1 0.01 19.21 -7.55
CA VAL A 1 -0.11 18.74 -8.94
C VAL A 1 -1.56 18.32 -9.15
N TYR A 2 -2.33 19.12 -9.89
CA TYR A 2 -3.68 18.78 -10.35
C TYR A 2 -3.56 17.78 -11.50
N TYR A 3 -4.09 16.56 -11.37
CA TYR A 3 -4.40 15.73 -12.52
C TYR A 3 -5.83 16.03 -12.93
N SER A 4 -5.99 17.09 -13.72
CA SER A 4 -7.13 17.21 -14.61
C SER A 4 -6.86 16.28 -15.79
N ALA A 5 -7.84 15.48 -16.18
CA ALA A 5 -7.84 14.89 -17.51
C ALA A 5 -7.68 16.01 -18.54
N PHE A 6 -6.69 15.89 -19.43
CA PHE A 6 -6.61 16.67 -20.67
C PHE A 6 -6.36 15.65 -21.80
N SER A 7 -7.38 15.33 -22.58
CA SER A 7 -7.89 15.99 -23.80
C SER A 7 -7.00 15.67 -25.02
N PRO A 8 -7.57 15.08 -26.09
CA PRO A 8 -6.84 14.41 -27.16
C PRO A 8 -6.00 15.39 -28.00
N ILE A 9 -4.81 14.94 -28.38
CA ILE A 9 -3.96 15.58 -29.40
C ILE A 9 -4.63 15.32 -30.76
N PRO A 10 -4.89 16.35 -31.60
CA PRO A 10 -5.35 16.12 -32.96
C PRO A 10 -4.18 15.52 -33.76
N ASP A 11 -4.48 14.44 -34.48
CA ASP A 11 -3.56 13.61 -35.29
C ASP A 11 -2.64 12.64 -34.53
N SER A 12 -3.23 11.54 -34.04
CA SER A 12 -2.59 10.21 -34.21
C SER A 12 -3.64 9.11 -34.41
N THR A 13 -3.87 8.81 -35.69
CA THR A 13 -4.09 7.48 -36.27
C THR A 13 -4.88 6.43 -35.47
N SER A 14 -6.14 6.26 -35.89
CA SER A 14 -6.98 5.06 -35.90
C SER A 14 -6.31 3.72 -35.51
N SER A 15 -6.29 3.41 -34.21
CA SER A 15 -6.40 2.03 -33.68
C SER A 15 -6.58 2.03 -32.15
N LEU A 16 -7.49 2.86 -31.65
CA LEU A 16 -7.91 2.76 -30.25
C LEU A 16 -9.09 1.78 -30.17
N PRO A 17 -8.98 0.64 -29.47
CA PRO A 17 -10.13 -0.21 -29.26
C PRO A 17 -11.20 0.59 -28.51
N LEU A 18 -12.43 0.51 -29.02
CA LEU A 18 -13.61 1.27 -28.56
C LEU A 18 -14.15 0.76 -27.20
N GLN A 19 -13.26 0.41 -26.26
CA GLN A 19 -13.62 -0.08 -24.94
C GLN A 19 -13.25 0.99 -23.92
N LYS A 20 -14.27 1.53 -23.21
CA LYS A 20 -14.04 2.40 -22.05
C LYS A 20 -13.10 1.65 -21.09
N PRO A 21 -11.94 2.21 -20.74
CA PRO A 21 -11.10 1.62 -19.71
C PRO A 21 -11.95 1.40 -18.47
N PRO A 22 -11.93 0.22 -17.84
CA PRO A 22 -12.72 -0.01 -16.64
C PRO A 22 -12.31 1.04 -15.59
N LEU A 23 -13.28 1.69 -14.93
CA LEU A 23 -13.04 2.77 -13.94
C LEU A 23 -11.99 2.39 -12.89
N MET A 24 -11.88 1.09 -12.57
CA MET A 24 -10.88 0.56 -11.66
C MET A 24 -9.44 0.70 -12.18
N ARG A 25 -9.21 0.66 -13.48
CA ARG A 25 -7.88 0.87 -14.07
C ARG A 25 -7.39 2.28 -13.80
N GLU A 26 -8.23 3.29 -14.02
CA GLU A 26 -7.90 4.69 -13.74
C GLU A 26 -7.63 4.89 -12.24
N HIS A 27 -8.51 4.36 -11.38
CA HIS A 27 -8.31 4.43 -9.93
C HIS A 27 -6.97 3.79 -9.49
N ARG A 28 -6.58 2.65 -10.08
CA ARG A 28 -5.30 2.00 -9.79
C ARG A 28 -4.10 2.82 -10.24
N LEU A 29 -4.19 3.50 -11.38
CA LEU A 29 -3.13 4.41 -11.84
C LEU A 29 -2.92 5.58 -10.88
N TYR A 30 -4.00 6.20 -10.38
CA TYR A 30 -3.88 7.24 -9.36
C TYR A 30 -3.27 6.72 -8.06
N GLN A 31 -3.65 5.51 -7.64
CA GLN A 31 -3.03 4.90 -6.46
C GLN A 31 -1.53 4.64 -6.68
N ALA A 32 -1.12 4.17 -7.85
CA ALA A 32 0.28 3.96 -8.18
C ALA A 32 1.05 5.30 -8.19
N ASP A 33 0.53 6.35 -8.84
CA ASP A 33 1.11 7.69 -8.81
C ASP A 33 1.28 8.22 -7.38
N TRP A 34 0.25 8.04 -6.54
CA TRP A 34 0.30 8.44 -5.15
C TRP A 34 1.40 7.71 -4.37
N LEU A 35 1.59 6.40 -4.61
CA LEU A 35 2.67 5.64 -3.99
C LEU A 35 4.06 6.13 -4.43
N MET A 36 4.23 6.49 -5.70
CA MET A 36 5.50 7.03 -6.17
C MET A 36 5.81 8.38 -5.49
N ARG A 37 4.83 9.29 -5.48
CA ARG A 37 5.03 10.66 -4.97
C ARG A 37 5.22 10.73 -3.45
N PHE A 38 4.45 9.94 -2.70
CA PHE A 38 4.36 10.12 -1.24
C PHE A 38 4.96 8.96 -0.43
N TYR A 39 5.20 7.81 -1.06
CA TYR A 39 5.74 6.63 -0.40
C TYR A 39 7.09 6.16 -0.96
N GLY A 40 7.64 6.87 -1.95
CA GLY A 40 8.95 6.55 -2.53
C GLY A 40 8.98 5.21 -3.25
N PHE A 41 7.84 4.76 -3.79
CA PHE A 41 7.82 3.59 -4.65
C PHE A 41 8.37 3.95 -6.04
N SER A 42 9.15 3.04 -6.62
CA SER A 42 9.51 3.11 -8.03
C SER A 42 8.47 2.36 -8.89
N GLN A 43 8.38 2.72 -10.17
CA GLN A 43 7.51 2.00 -11.12
C GLN A 43 7.84 0.50 -11.19
N PRO A 44 9.12 0.06 -11.27
CA PRO A 44 9.46 -1.36 -11.25
C PRO A 44 8.98 -2.06 -9.99
N GLU A 45 9.06 -1.44 -8.81
CA GLU A 45 8.53 -2.06 -7.58
C GLU A 45 7.02 -2.27 -7.65
N ILE A 46 6.26 -1.27 -8.10
CA ILE A 46 4.79 -1.35 -8.16
C ILE A 46 4.35 -2.46 -9.13
N LEU A 47 5.01 -2.55 -10.28
CA LEU A 47 4.68 -3.51 -11.35
C LEU A 47 5.33 -4.89 -11.18
N ALA A 48 6.33 -5.03 -10.30
CA ALA A 48 7.05 -6.29 -10.09
C ALA A 48 6.08 -7.43 -9.77
N GLY A 49 6.06 -8.48 -10.58
CA GLY A 49 5.16 -9.64 -10.39
C GLY A 49 3.77 -9.47 -10.99
N SER A 50 3.54 -8.44 -11.82
CA SER A 50 2.45 -8.48 -12.79
C SER A 50 2.85 -9.32 -14.00
N ASN A 51 2.01 -10.29 -14.37
CA ASN A 51 2.27 -11.17 -15.50
C ASN A 51 2.37 -10.41 -16.84
N ASP A 52 1.68 -9.28 -16.95
CA ASP A 52 1.58 -8.49 -18.20
C ASP A 52 2.08 -7.04 -18.03
N GLY A 53 2.78 -6.73 -16.93
CA GLY A 53 3.13 -5.35 -16.59
C GLY A 53 1.92 -4.47 -16.19
N MET A 54 0.80 -5.10 -15.86
CA MET A 54 -0.48 -4.48 -15.52
C MET A 54 -0.75 -4.44 -14.00
N LEU A 55 -1.39 -3.38 -13.49
CA LEU A 55 -1.77 -3.30 -12.08
C LEU A 55 -2.87 -4.32 -11.72
N ASP A 56 -2.80 -4.89 -10.52
CA ASP A 56 -3.87 -5.72 -9.97
C ASP A 56 -5.12 -4.87 -9.74
N LEU A 57 -6.22 -5.19 -10.42
CA LEU A 57 -7.45 -4.42 -10.32
C LEU A 57 -8.26 -4.77 -9.06
N ALA A 58 -8.02 -5.92 -8.43
CA ALA A 58 -8.80 -6.39 -7.29
C ALA A 58 -8.29 -5.86 -5.93
N ILE A 59 -6.99 -5.58 -5.80
CA ILE A 59 -6.39 -5.05 -4.57
C ILE A 59 -5.54 -3.81 -4.80
N ASP A 60 -5.36 -2.98 -3.77
CA ASP A 60 -4.53 -1.79 -3.90
C ASP A 60 -3.05 -2.15 -4.17
N PRO A 61 -2.30 -1.32 -4.92
CA PRO A 61 -0.94 -1.65 -5.30
C PRO A 61 0.03 -1.81 -4.12
N LYS A 62 -0.22 -1.15 -2.98
CA LYS A 62 0.63 -1.25 -1.78
C LYS A 62 0.45 -2.60 -1.10
N LEU A 63 -0.80 -3.06 -0.96
CA LEU A 63 -1.11 -4.40 -0.50
C LEU A 63 -0.60 -5.47 -1.47
N ALA A 64 -0.78 -5.26 -2.77
CA ALA A 64 -0.28 -6.18 -3.79
C ALA A 64 1.24 -6.36 -3.67
N TRP A 65 1.97 -5.26 -3.53
CA TRP A 65 3.41 -5.29 -3.30
C TRP A 65 3.76 -6.01 -1.99
N ALA A 66 3.06 -5.71 -0.89
CA ALA A 66 3.35 -6.31 0.40
C ALA A 66 3.13 -7.83 0.42
N LEU A 67 2.07 -8.31 -0.25
CA LEU A 67 1.77 -9.74 -0.36
C LEU A 67 2.80 -10.51 -1.19
N ARG A 68 3.53 -9.85 -2.10
CA ARG A 68 4.64 -10.44 -2.86
C ARG A 68 5.97 -10.36 -2.09
N ASN A 69 6.10 -9.38 -1.20
CA ASN A 69 7.32 -9.11 -0.43
C ASN A 69 7.15 -9.49 1.05
N ARG A 70 6.48 -10.62 1.34
CA ARG A 70 6.16 -11.05 2.72
C ARG A 70 7.38 -11.14 3.62
N GLY A 71 8.54 -11.54 3.07
CA GLY A 71 9.81 -11.60 3.81
C GLY A 71 10.35 -10.25 4.32
N ARG A 72 9.74 -9.12 3.94
CA ARG A 72 10.04 -7.78 4.51
C ARG A 72 9.19 -7.45 5.74
N PHE A 73 8.29 -8.34 6.12
CA PHE A 73 7.39 -8.19 7.25
C PHE A 73 7.65 -9.28 8.29
N PRO A 74 7.35 -9.03 9.57
CA PRO A 74 6.74 -7.80 10.09
C PRO A 74 7.72 -6.65 10.30
N VAL A 75 7.19 -5.42 10.24
CA VAL A 75 7.93 -4.18 10.55
C VAL A 75 7.66 -3.77 12.01
N ASP A 76 8.71 -3.60 12.82
CA ASP A 76 8.57 -3.11 14.20
C ASP A 76 8.28 -1.60 14.22
N VAL A 77 7.08 -1.21 14.65
CA VAL A 77 6.67 0.21 14.68
C VAL A 77 7.52 1.07 15.61
N ASN A 78 8.13 0.47 16.64
CA ASN A 78 8.93 1.17 17.63
C ASN A 78 10.40 1.33 17.21
N ARG A 79 10.87 0.59 16.20
CA ARG A 79 12.30 0.54 15.85
C ARG A 79 12.60 0.79 14.38
N ALA A 80 11.73 0.35 13.47
CA ALA A 80 12.02 0.35 12.05
C ALA A 80 12.17 1.76 11.48
N GLU A 81 12.98 1.91 10.44
CA GLU A 81 13.10 3.17 9.70
C GLU A 81 11.75 3.60 9.09
N ARG A 82 11.62 4.91 8.86
CA ARG A 82 10.39 5.50 8.31
C ARG A 82 10.04 4.89 6.95
N GLU A 83 11.06 4.60 6.14
CA GLU A 83 10.95 4.02 4.80
C GLU A 83 10.38 2.61 4.85
N ALA A 84 10.69 1.82 5.89
CA ALA A 84 10.11 0.50 6.09
C ALA A 84 8.62 0.61 6.47
N LEU A 85 8.26 1.58 7.33
CA LEU A 85 6.87 1.86 7.70
C LEU A 85 6.04 2.31 6.49
N LEU A 86 6.64 3.06 5.56
CA LEU A 86 5.99 3.44 4.30
C LEU A 86 5.60 2.25 3.44
N ARG A 87 6.13 1.06 3.68
CA ARG A 87 5.76 -0.16 2.94
C ARG A 87 4.60 -0.94 3.55
N VAL A 88 4.20 -0.63 4.78
CA VAL A 88 3.10 -1.32 5.50
C VAL A 88 1.73 -0.94 4.91
N PRO A 89 0.94 -1.91 4.41
CA PRO A 89 -0.43 -1.67 3.95
C PRO A 89 -1.32 -1.08 5.05
N GLY A 90 -2.21 -0.16 4.69
CA GLY A 90 -3.13 0.49 5.62
C GLY A 90 -2.52 1.63 6.47
N LEU A 91 -1.19 1.82 6.44
CA LEU A 91 -0.53 2.98 7.07
C LEU A 91 -0.35 4.12 6.06
N GLY A 92 -0.92 5.29 6.41
CA GLY A 92 -0.77 6.55 5.69
C GLY A 92 0.48 7.32 6.10
N THR A 93 1.01 8.23 5.26
CA THR A 93 2.18 9.06 5.59
C THR A 93 2.00 9.84 6.91
N LYS A 94 0.87 10.52 7.10
CA LYS A 94 0.54 11.23 8.35
C LYS A 94 0.52 10.31 9.58
N VAL A 95 0.05 9.07 9.40
CA VAL A 95 0.03 8.07 10.48
C VAL A 95 1.44 7.64 10.83
N ILE A 96 2.28 7.43 9.81
CA ILE A 96 3.68 7.05 9.98
C ILE A 96 4.46 8.18 10.67
N ASP A 97 4.25 9.43 10.27
CA ASP A 97 4.90 10.58 10.90
C ASP A 97 4.54 10.64 12.40
N ARG A 98 3.25 10.44 12.74
CA ARG A 98 2.80 10.34 14.14
C ARG A 98 3.41 9.15 14.88
N ILE A 99 3.57 7.99 14.23
CA ILE A 99 4.23 6.82 14.83
C ILE A 99 5.69 7.15 15.16
N VAL A 100 6.42 7.72 14.20
CA VAL A 100 7.85 8.07 14.34
C VAL A 100 8.06 9.14 15.42
N GLU A 101 7.14 10.09 15.53
CA GLU A 101 7.15 11.11 16.59
C GLU A 101 6.82 10.49 17.95
N THR A 102 5.69 9.77 18.06
CA THR A 102 5.22 9.22 19.34
C THR A 102 6.20 8.23 19.95
N ARG A 103 6.85 7.39 19.13
CA ARG A 103 7.77 6.35 19.61
C ARG A 103 9.04 6.90 20.26
N ARG A 104 9.34 8.19 20.09
CA ARG A 104 10.44 8.88 20.79
C ARG A 104 10.14 9.10 22.27
N HIS A 105 8.87 9.15 22.63
CA HIS A 105 8.41 9.46 23.99
C HIS A 105 7.88 8.24 24.73
N ARG A 106 7.29 7.27 24.02
CA ARG A 106 6.76 6.03 24.60
C ARG A 106 6.73 4.91 23.59
N ARG A 107 6.73 3.66 24.05
CA ARG A 107 6.51 2.52 23.16
C ARG A 107 5.03 2.45 22.76
N LEU A 108 4.80 2.18 21.48
CA LEU A 108 3.48 2.02 20.87
C LEU A 108 3.03 0.57 20.99
N ARG A 109 1.83 0.37 21.52
CA ARG A 109 1.09 -0.89 21.52
C ARG A 109 0.19 -0.98 20.28
N LEU A 110 -0.38 -2.15 20.02
CA LEU A 110 -1.27 -2.32 18.85
C LEU A 110 -2.48 -1.38 18.92
N GLU A 111 -3.06 -1.16 20.10
CA GLU A 111 -4.17 -0.23 20.28
C GLU A 111 -3.82 1.22 19.90
N ASP A 112 -2.58 1.67 20.16
CA ASP A 112 -2.14 3.01 19.78
C ASP A 112 -2.10 3.14 18.26
N VAL A 113 -1.55 2.15 17.56
CA VAL A 113 -1.55 2.11 16.09
C VAL A 113 -2.98 2.07 15.55
N GLY A 114 -3.86 1.31 16.19
CA GLY A 114 -5.28 1.21 15.83
C GLY A 114 -6.04 2.54 15.95
N ARG A 115 -5.66 3.42 16.88
CA ARG A 115 -6.24 4.77 17.01
C ARG A 115 -5.74 5.74 15.94
N LEU A 116 -4.58 5.46 15.34
CA LEU A 116 -3.97 6.33 14.33
C LEU A 116 -4.36 5.96 12.90
N CYS A 117 -4.56 4.67 12.61
CA CYS A 117 -4.89 4.19 11.26
C CYS A 117 -6.39 3.99 11.04
N HIS A 118 -6.80 3.91 9.78
CA HIS A 118 -8.20 3.71 9.42
C HIS A 118 -8.69 2.28 9.69
N SER A 119 -7.83 1.27 9.52
CA SER A 119 -8.18 -0.14 9.75
C SER A 119 -7.00 -0.93 10.29
N ILE A 120 -7.04 -1.23 11.60
CA ILE A 120 -6.02 -2.05 12.25
C ILE A 120 -6.00 -3.49 11.72
N ALA A 121 -7.14 -3.99 11.22
CA ALA A 121 -7.24 -5.33 10.65
C ALA A 121 -6.33 -5.51 9.42
N LYS A 122 -6.17 -4.45 8.61
CA LYS A 122 -5.28 -4.44 7.43
C LYS A 122 -3.81 -4.29 7.80
N VAL A 123 -3.53 -3.62 8.92
CA VAL A 123 -2.16 -3.28 9.35
C VAL A 123 -1.53 -4.40 10.18
N ARG A 124 -2.28 -4.97 11.14
CA ARG A 124 -1.76 -5.93 12.13
C ARG A 124 -1.03 -7.15 11.57
N PRO A 125 -1.31 -7.68 10.35
CA PRO A 125 -0.53 -8.79 9.78
C PRO A 125 0.89 -8.39 9.36
N PHE A 126 1.20 -7.10 9.28
CA PHE A 126 2.46 -6.59 8.72
C PHE A 126 3.34 -5.90 9.75
N ILE A 127 2.92 -5.81 11.02
CA ILE A 127 3.64 -5.05 12.04
C ILE A 127 3.86 -5.82 13.33
N VAL A 128 4.95 -5.48 14.02
CA VAL A 128 5.17 -5.78 15.44
C VAL A 128 4.97 -4.48 16.22
N ALA A 129 4.37 -4.58 17.41
CA ALA A 129 4.22 -3.49 18.37
C ALA A 129 4.46 -4.02 19.79
N GLU A 130 4.47 -3.14 20.79
CA GLU A 130 4.64 -3.59 22.17
C GLU A 130 3.52 -4.55 22.59
N GLY A 131 3.90 -5.77 22.99
CA GLY A 131 2.96 -6.84 23.33
C GLY A 131 2.22 -7.46 22.14
N TRP A 132 2.60 -7.16 20.89
CA TRP A 132 1.97 -7.70 19.70
C TRP A 132 2.98 -8.19 18.66
N SER A 133 2.76 -9.40 18.16
CA SER A 133 3.44 -9.95 16.98
C SER A 133 2.39 -10.65 16.10
N PRO A 134 2.50 -10.58 14.76
CA PRO A 134 1.54 -11.22 13.88
C PRO A 134 1.63 -12.75 13.87
N GLY A 135 2.71 -13.33 14.41
CA GLY A 135 2.98 -14.77 14.30
C GLY A 135 2.88 -15.22 12.84
N ALA A 136 2.11 -16.28 12.58
CA ALA A 136 1.91 -16.81 11.23
C ALA A 136 0.97 -15.96 10.33
N LEU A 137 0.37 -14.86 10.82
CA LEU A 137 -0.65 -14.11 10.06
C LEU A 137 -0.13 -13.59 8.71
N THR A 138 1.11 -13.12 8.67
CA THR A 138 1.76 -12.59 7.44
C THR A 138 1.84 -13.65 6.35
N ASP A 139 2.09 -14.90 6.73
CA ASP A 139 2.35 -16.00 5.80
C ASP A 139 1.12 -16.86 5.50
N LYS A 140 -0.02 -16.58 6.15
CA LYS A 140 -1.27 -17.30 5.84
C LYS A 140 -1.60 -17.23 4.35
N ALA A 141 -1.90 -18.38 3.75
CA ALA A 141 -2.30 -18.47 2.35
C ALA A 141 -3.51 -17.58 2.02
N GLY A 142 -4.49 -17.54 2.93
CA GLY A 142 -5.72 -16.73 2.81
C GLY A 142 -5.59 -15.26 3.19
N LEU A 143 -4.38 -14.73 3.45
CA LEU A 143 -4.21 -13.35 3.94
C LEU A 143 -4.84 -12.31 3.00
N ARG A 144 -4.66 -12.48 1.68
CA ARG A 144 -5.27 -11.60 0.67
C ARG A 144 -6.77 -11.48 0.86
N GLN A 145 -7.47 -12.63 0.96
CA GLN A 145 -8.92 -12.70 1.08
C GLN A 145 -9.42 -12.12 2.40
N ALA A 146 -8.68 -12.38 3.49
CA ALA A 146 -8.99 -11.84 4.81
C ALA A 146 -8.95 -10.29 4.82
N ILE A 147 -7.94 -9.68 4.21
CA ILE A 147 -7.77 -8.22 4.16
C ILE A 147 -8.78 -7.55 3.23
N THR A 148 -9.15 -8.19 2.11
CA THR A 148 -10.13 -7.62 1.18
C THR A 148 -11.57 -7.61 1.71
N ARG A 149 -11.87 -8.43 2.72
CA ARG A 149 -13.20 -8.54 3.34
C ARG A 149 -13.38 -7.64 4.58
N SER A 150 -12.29 -7.05 5.08
CA SER A 150 -12.24 -6.18 6.28
C SER A 150 -12.22 -4.70 5.93
#